data_AF-A0A0V0RZE0-F1
#
_entry.id   AF-A0A0V0RZE0-F1
#
_cell.length_a   1.000
_cell.length_b   1.000
_cell.length_c   1.000
_cell.angle_alpha   90.00
_cell.angle_beta   90.00
_cell.angle_gamma   90.00
#
_symmetry.space_group_name_H-M   'P 1'
#
loop_
_entity.id
_entity.type
_entity.pdbx_description
1 polymer ?
#
loop_
_entity_poly.entity_id
_entity_poly.type
_entity_poly.pdbx_seq_one_letter_code
_entity_poly.pdbx_strand_id
1 'polypeptide(L)'
;MEIVIFDILGPVARSKNDNSYIMVVTDYFTRWVEAYALPNYQAETVARKLVQQFVCRFGTLMKPLSDQGAQFQGRLVTELCKLLGIKKNTNNCLPPTV
;
A
#
# COMPACT_ATOMS: atom_id res chain seq x y z
N MET A 1 10.43 -12.74 -1.12
CA MET A 1 10.52 -11.27 -1.23
C MET A 1 9.59 -10.69 -0.20
N GLU A 2 10.08 -9.97 0.83
CA GLU A 2 9.30 -9.83 2.08
C GLU A 2 8.94 -8.40 2.51
N ILE A 3 9.59 -7.35 2.01
CA ILE A 3 9.35 -5.98 2.50
C ILE A 3 9.10 -5.04 1.33
N VAL A 4 7.91 -4.45 1.30
CA VAL A 4 7.56 -3.38 0.37
C VAL A 4 7.20 -2.15 1.18
N ILE A 5 7.95 -1.09 0.94
CA ILE A 5 7.71 0.21 1.55
C ILE A 5 6.81 0.97 0.61
N PHE A 6 5.76 1.59 1.12
CA PHE A 6 4.93 2.45 0.31
C PHE A 6 4.68 3.76 1.04
N ASP A 7 4.67 4.83 0.26
CA ASP A 7 4.50 6.20 0.74
C ASP A 7 3.46 6.90 -0.14
N ILE A 8 2.72 7.84 0.44
CA ILE A 8 1.71 8.61 -0.27
C ILE A 8 2.04 10.09 -0.08
N LEU A 9 2.39 10.73 -1.19
CA LEU A 9 2.70 12.14 -1.27
C LEU A 9 1.45 12.92 -1.71
N GLY A 10 1.12 13.98 -0.99
CA GLY A 10 0.08 14.92 -1.43
C GLY A 10 -0.48 15.82 -0.33
N PRO A 11 -1.37 16.75 -0.70
CA PRO A 11 -1.94 16.95 -2.03
C PRO A 11 -0.99 17.71 -3.00
N VAL A 12 -0.89 17.23 -4.24
CA VAL A 12 -0.18 17.89 -5.36
C VAL A 12 -1.15 18.57 -6.32
N ALA A 13 -0.63 19.39 -7.24
CA ALA A 13 -1.43 20.04 -8.28
C ALA A 13 -2.29 19.00 -9.03
N ARG A 14 -3.59 19.27 -9.10
CA ARG A 14 -4.58 18.36 -9.66
C ARG A 14 -4.28 18.12 -11.14
N SER A 15 -4.02 16.86 -11.49
CA SER A 15 -3.78 16.48 -12.89
C SER A 15 -5.06 16.59 -13.72
N LYS A 16 -4.93 16.55 -15.06
CA LYS A 16 -6.08 16.50 -15.99
C LYS A 16 -7.03 15.33 -15.73
N ASN A 17 -6.53 14.26 -15.09
CA ASN A 17 -7.30 13.07 -14.75
C ASN A 17 -7.76 13.06 -13.28
N ASP A 18 -7.86 14.23 -12.65
CA ASP A 18 -8.34 14.41 -11.28
C ASP A 18 -7.46 13.78 -10.18
N ASN A 19 -6.24 13.35 -10.51
CA ASN A 19 -5.28 12.84 -9.53
C ASN A 19 -4.63 13.98 -8.76
N SER A 20 -4.63 13.86 -7.42
CA SER A 20 -4.07 14.85 -6.49
C SER A 20 -3.08 14.25 -5.50
N TYR A 21 -2.84 12.94 -5.57
CA TYR A 21 -1.89 12.22 -4.72
C TYR A 21 -0.98 11.33 -5.56
N ILE A 22 0.20 11.02 -5.04
CA ILE A 22 1.17 10.12 -5.66
C ILE A 22 1.50 9.03 -4.64
N MET A 23 1.22 7.78 -4.97
CA MET A 23 1.67 6.62 -4.21
C MET A 23 2.98 6.11 -4.77
N VAL A 24 4.02 6.08 -3.95
CA VAL A 24 5.31 5.50 -4.27
C VAL A 24 5.39 4.14 -3.61
N VAL A 25 5.78 3.11 -4.35
CA VAL A 25 5.97 1.75 -3.88
C VAL A 25 7.41 1.36 -4.17
N THR A 26 8.15 1.04 -3.11
CA THR A 26 9.56 0.63 -3.19
C THR A 26 9.69 -0.80 -2.68
N ASP A 27 10.17 -1.69 -3.54
CA ASP A 27 10.63 -3.00 -3.10
C ASP A 27 11.99 -2.85 -2.40
N TYR A 28 12.04 -3.26 -1.13
CA TYR A 28 13.24 -3.15 -0.32
C TYR A 28 14.40 -4.00 -0.85
N PHE A 29 14.10 -5.15 -1.47
CA PHE A 29 15.14 -6.08 -1.92
C PHE A 29 15.76 -5.63 -3.24
N THR A 30 14.94 -5.38 -4.26
CA THR A 30 15.43 -4.99 -5.59
C THR A 30 15.75 -3.51 -5.70
N ARG A 31 15.37 -2.70 -4.69
CA ARG A 31 15.37 -1.23 -4.77
C ARG A 31 14.54 -0.69 -5.94
N TRP A 32 13.61 -1.50 -6.45
CA TRP A 32 12.71 -1.10 -7.53
C TRP A 32 11.64 -0.15 -7.01
N VAL A 33 11.49 1.00 -7.65
CA VAL A 33 10.54 2.05 -7.26
C VAL A 33 9.50 2.23 -8.36
N GLU A 34 8.22 2.13 -8.00
CA GLU A 34 7.10 2.49 -8.88
C GLU A 34 6.27 3.61 -8.27
N ALA A 35 5.85 4.57 -9.09
CA ALA A 35 4.99 5.68 -8.67
C ALA A 35 3.65 5.62 -9.40
N TYR A 36 2.57 5.75 -8.66
CA TYR A 36 1.20 5.69 -9.16
C TYR A 36 0.42 6.94 -8.78
N ALA A 37 -0.26 7.54 -9.75
CA ALA A 37 -1.17 8.65 -9.49
C ALA A 37 -2.47 8.15 -8.84
N LEU A 38 -2.92 8.87 -7.82
CA LEU A 38 -4.14 8.61 -7.07
C LEU A 38 -5.07 9.83 -7.03
N PRO A 39 -6.39 9.64 -7.14
CA PRO A 39 -7.38 10.71 -7.00
C PRO A 39 -7.57 11.15 -5.55
N ASN A 40 -7.39 10.24 -4.59
CA ASN A 40 -7.56 10.49 -3.17
C ASN A 40 -6.62 9.61 -2.33
N TYR A 41 -6.48 9.96 -1.04
CA TYR A 41 -5.67 9.22 -0.06
C TYR A 41 -6.46 8.09 0.64
N GLN A 42 -7.66 7.73 0.17
CA GLN A 42 -8.50 6.75 0.87
C GLN A 42 -7.90 5.35 0.76
N ALA A 43 -7.89 4.62 1.87
CA ALA A 43 -7.32 3.27 1.95
C ALA A 43 -7.90 2.29 0.92
N GLU A 44 -9.19 2.43 0.57
CA GLU A 44 -9.83 1.59 -0.45
C GLU A 44 -9.27 1.85 -1.85
N THR A 45 -9.16 3.12 -2.25
CA THR A 45 -8.60 3.51 -3.56
C THR A 45 -7.15 3.05 -3.67
N VAL A 46 -6.37 3.26 -2.60
CA VAL A 46 -4.97 2.87 -2.52
C VAL A 46 -4.84 1.35 -2.63
N ALA A 47 -5.60 0.59 -1.84
CA ALA A 47 -5.59 -0.87 -1.86
C ALA A 47 -5.96 -1.42 -3.24
N ARG A 48 -7.00 -0.88 -3.87
CA ARG A 48 -7.43 -1.28 -5.22
C ARG A 48 -6.33 -1.04 -6.25
N LYS A 49 -5.70 0.14 -6.22
CA LYS A 49 -4.63 0.50 -7.16
C LYS A 49 -3.40 -0.39 -6.94
N LEU A 50 -3.05 -0.64 -5.68
CA LEU A 50 -1.93 -1.48 -5.29
C LEU A 50 -2.14 -2.94 -5.72
N VAL A 51 -3.34 -3.49 -5.55
CA VAL A 51 -3.63 -4.86 -6.02
C VAL A 51 -3.54 -4.94 -7.54
N GLN A 52 -4.21 -4.03 -8.25
CA GLN A 52 -4.27 -4.05 -9.71
C GLN A 52 -2.92 -3.81 -10.39
N GLN A 53 -2.09 -2.93 -9.84
CA GLN A 53 -0.84 -2.51 -10.47
C GLN A 53 0.38 -3.26 -9.93
N PHE A 54 0.44 -3.52 -8.62
CA PHE A 54 1.59 -4.13 -7.99
C PHE A 54 1.37 -5.63 -7.75
N VAL A 55 0.31 -6.01 -7.04
CA VAL A 55 0.10 -7.42 -6.64
C VAL A 55 -0.12 -8.32 -7.85
N CYS A 56 -0.87 -7.87 -8.87
CA CYS A 56 -1.05 -8.63 -10.10
C CYS A 56 0.26 -8.86 -10.90
N ARG A 57 1.29 -8.02 -10.70
CA ARG A 57 2.58 -8.11 -11.42
C ARG A 57 3.66 -8.84 -10.61
N PHE A 58 3.77 -8.53 -9.32
CA PHE A 58 4.87 -8.97 -8.46
C PHE A 58 4.45 -10.00 -7.40
N GLY A 59 3.15 -10.23 -7.21
CA GLY A 59 2.61 -11.14 -6.20
C GLY A 59 2.30 -10.46 -4.85
N THR A 60 2.03 -11.28 -3.84
CA THR A 60 1.45 -10.84 -2.56
C THR A 60 2.42 -10.00 -1.72
N LEU A 61 1.90 -8.89 -1.18
CA LEU A 61 2.58 -8.02 -0.24
C LEU A 61 2.59 -8.65 1.16
N MET A 62 3.78 -8.92 1.72
CA MET A 62 3.90 -9.51 3.06
C MET A 62 3.80 -8.46 4.18
N LYS A 63 4.39 -7.27 4.01
CA LYS A 63 4.33 -6.18 4.99
C LYS A 63 4.34 -4.81 4.31
N PRO A 64 3.21 -4.09 4.29
CA PRO A 64 3.15 -2.71 3.83
C PRO A 64 3.65 -1.78 4.95
N LEU A 65 4.85 -1.21 4.76
CA LEU A 65 5.41 -0.20 5.69
C LEU A 65 5.06 1.20 5.16
N SER A 66 4.14 1.90 5.83
CA SER A 66 3.80 3.30 5.54
C SER A 66 3.92 4.16 6.80
N ASP A 67 4.41 5.38 6.64
CA ASP A 67 4.50 6.37 7.69
C ASP A 67 3.15 7.04 8.04
N GLN A 68 2.07 6.77 7.29
CA GLN A 68 0.74 7.41 7.42
C GLN A 68 -0.07 7.03 8.67
N GLY A 69 0.59 6.60 9.75
CA GLY A 69 -0.03 6.24 11.01
C GLY A 69 -0.68 4.85 11.00
N ALA A 70 -0.66 4.18 12.15
CA ALA A 70 -1.13 2.81 12.31
C ALA A 70 -2.61 2.62 11.92
N GLN A 71 -3.44 3.66 12.05
CA GLN A 71 -4.86 3.61 11.70
C GLN A 71 -5.08 3.43 10.19
N PHE A 72 -4.32 4.16 9.36
CA PHE A 72 -4.40 4.05 7.92
C PHE A 72 -3.88 2.70 7.44
N GLN A 73 -2.72 2.27 7.96
CA GLN A 73 -2.17 0.94 7.69
C GLN A 73 -3.18 -0.18 8.01
N GLY A 74 -3.82 -0.11 9.19
CA GLY A 74 -4.81 -1.11 9.59
C GLY A 74 -6.00 -1.20 8.64
N ARG A 75 -6.50 -0.05 8.15
CA ARG A 75 -7.57 0.00 7.14
C ARG A 75 -7.09 -0.53 5.79
N LEU A 76 -5.93 -0.10 5.33
CA LEU A 76 -5.35 -0.53 4.05
C LEU A 76 -5.09 -2.03 4.01
N VAL A 77 -4.49 -2.60 5.05
CA VAL A 77 -4.29 -4.07 5.17
C VAL A 77 -5.64 -4.79 5.16
N THR A 78 -6.65 -4.25 5.84
CA THR A 78 -7.99 -4.84 5.86
C THR A 78 -8.61 -4.86 4.46
N GLU A 79 -8.51 -3.76 3.70
CA GLU A 79 -9.00 -3.70 2.33
C GLU A 79 -8.19 -4.59 1.37
N LEU A 80 -6.87 -4.68 1.54
CA LEU A 80 -6.03 -5.60 0.77
C LEU A 80 -6.40 -7.06 1.03
N CYS A 81 -6.58 -7.45 2.29
CA CYS A 81 -7.02 -8.81 2.66
C CYS A 81 -8.38 -9.15 2.04
N LYS A 82 -9.32 -8.20 2.04
CA LYS A 82 -10.62 -8.38 1.38
C LYS A 82 -10.47 -8.59 -0.13
N LEU A 83 -9.67 -7.75 -0.80
CA LEU A 83 -9.47 -7.83 -2.25
C LEU A 83 -8.73 -9.09 -2.69
N LEU A 84 -7.79 -9.58 -1.87
CA LEU A 84 -7.00 -10.78 -2.16
C LEU A 84 -7.67 -12.07 -1.68
N GLY A 85 -8.83 -12.00 -1.01
CA GLY A 85 -9.50 -13.15 -0.42
C GLY A 85 -8.70 -13.81 0.72
N ILE A 86 -7.70 -13.13 1.27
CA ILE A 86 -6.86 -13.62 2.35
C ILE A 86 -7.64 -13.42 3.66
N LYS A 87 -7.98 -14.51 4.35
CA LYS A 87 -8.51 -14.42 5.72
C LYS A 87 -7.45 -13.79 6.61
N LYS A 88 -7.78 -12.62 7.17
CA LYS A 88 -6.97 -11.96 8.20
C LYS A 88 -6.90 -12.90 9.41
N ASN A 89 -5.80 -13.63 9.58
CA ASN A 89 -5.54 -14.30 10.84
C ASN A 89 -5.26 -13.19 11.86
N THR A 90 -6.25 -12.92 12.71
CA THR A 90 -6.15 -12.03 13.87
C THR A 90 -5.25 -12.63 14.93
N ASN A 91 -3.98 -12.86 14.60
CA ASN A 91 -2.92 -13.23 15.51
C ASN A 91 -1.68 -12.69 14.85
N ASN A 92 -1.37 -11.41 15.13
CA ASN A 92 -0.03 -10.82 15.10
C ASN A 92 -0.07 -9.29 14.95
N CYS A 93 -0.43 -8.61 16.04
CA CYS A 93 0.55 -7.67 16.58
C CYS A 93 1.78 -8.52 16.92
N LEU A 94 2.84 -8.51 16.11
CA LEU A 94 4.05 -9.30 16.41
C LEU A 94 4.91 -8.58 17.46
N PRO A 95 5.73 -9.34 18.20
CA PRO A 95 6.29 -9.06 19.52
C PRO A 95 7.49 -8.11 19.43
N PRO A 96 8.05 -7.67 20.57
CA PRO A 96 9.27 -6.86 20.56
C PRO A 96 10.39 -7.63 19.84
N THR A 97 11.02 -6.94 18.90
CA THR A 97 12.24 -7.38 18.23
C THR A 97 13.31 -7.64 19.29
N VAL A 98 13.95 -8.82 19.21
CA VAL A 98 15.14 -9.19 20.00
C VAL A 98 16.31 -8.29 19.63
#